data_AF-A0A535A0Q9-F1
#
_entry.id   AF-A0A535A0Q9-F1
#
_cell.length_a   1.000
_cell.length_b   1.000
_cell.length_c   1.000
_cell.angle_alpha   90.00
_cell.angle_beta   90.00
_cell.angle_gamma   90.00
#
_symmetry.space_group_name_H-M   'P 1'
#
loop_
_entity.id
_entity.type
_entity.pdbx_description
1 polymer ?
#
loop_
_entity_poly.entity_id
_entity_poly.type
_entity_poly.pdbx_seq_one_letter_code
_entity_poly.pdbx_strand_id
1 'polypeptide(L)'
;RKGYLGRDPALVAELDAWLRAREADGTLAAFRARWLGPERARARSAFASDLDALVALVDLRLAFMPAVAAAKQKTGRSVEDAGQEARVLGAVRARAAERGLSPAAVEALFRAQIEAARHLEQEFLAHPEEVDTLDLEREARPALARISELIVDRAADLAADPGALAALDPGRVAEALDGSLTPAMHRRAIASAIAHLTASPITRREKTGVCQRRITSLEAGRQRPLIADPDEKSRANPETSAVSVR
;
A
#
# COMPACT_ATOMS: atom_id res chain seq x y z
N ARG A 1 -16.50 -26.10 -5.90
CA ARG A 1 -15.18 -25.83 -5.26
C ARG A 1 -14.70 -24.45 -5.72
N LYS A 2 -14.96 -23.39 -4.94
CA LYS A 2 -14.50 -22.01 -5.20
C LYS A 2 -13.92 -21.43 -3.90
N GLY A 3 -12.95 -22.12 -3.32
CA GLY A 3 -12.02 -21.50 -2.37
C GLY A 3 -10.71 -21.28 -3.13
N TYR A 4 -9.91 -20.31 -2.72
CA TYR A 4 -8.53 -20.07 -3.19
C TYR A 4 -8.34 -19.17 -4.44
N LEU A 5 -9.18 -18.16 -4.68
CA LEU A 5 -8.76 -17.05 -5.57
C LEU A 5 -7.52 -16.31 -5.03
N GLY A 6 -7.26 -16.40 -3.72
CA GLY A 6 -6.15 -15.72 -3.04
C GLY A 6 -4.83 -16.50 -2.92
N ARG A 7 -4.61 -17.60 -3.64
CA ARG A 7 -3.34 -18.35 -3.55
C ARG A 7 -2.20 -17.74 -4.38
N ASP A 8 -2.54 -17.06 -5.47
CA ASP A 8 -1.57 -16.39 -6.33
C ASP A 8 -1.59 -14.87 -6.05
N PRO A 9 -0.54 -14.32 -5.40
CA PRO A 9 -0.47 -12.89 -5.10
C PRO A 9 -0.52 -12.01 -6.35
N ALA A 10 -0.02 -12.48 -7.49
CA ALA A 10 -0.05 -11.72 -8.74
C ALA A 10 -1.49 -11.59 -9.25
N LEU A 11 -2.26 -12.68 -9.22
CA LEU A 11 -3.67 -12.66 -9.60
C LEU A 11 -4.50 -11.77 -8.68
N VAL A 12 -4.25 -11.80 -7.37
CA VAL A 12 -4.93 -10.92 -6.41
C VAL A 12 -4.63 -9.45 -6.72
N ALA A 13 -3.36 -9.12 -6.96
CA ALA A 13 -2.96 -7.77 -7.31
C ALA A 13 -3.58 -7.30 -8.63
N GLU A 14 -3.66 -8.17 -9.63
CA GLU A 14 -4.32 -7.89 -10.91
C GLU A 14 -5.82 -7.65 -10.73
N LEU A 15 -6.49 -8.50 -9.95
CA LEU A 15 -7.90 -8.35 -9.63
C LEU A 15 -8.17 -7.04 -8.88
N ASP A 16 -7.36 -6.70 -7.87
CA ASP A 16 -7.49 -5.45 -7.11
C ASP A 16 -7.29 -4.23 -8.02
N ALA A 17 -6.29 -4.26 -8.91
CA ALA A 17 -6.06 -3.19 -9.87
C ALA A 17 -7.24 -3.04 -10.84
N TRP A 18 -7.80 -4.16 -11.31
CA TRP A 18 -8.99 -4.17 -12.15
C TRP A 18 -10.20 -3.60 -11.41
N LEU A 19 -10.47 -4.04 -10.18
CA LEU A 19 -11.57 -3.56 -9.35
C LEU A 19 -11.46 -2.06 -9.11
N ARG A 20 -10.27 -1.56 -8.74
CA ARG A 20 -10.00 -0.13 -8.59
C ARG A 20 -10.32 0.67 -9.84
N ALA A 21 -9.86 0.20 -11.00
CA ALA A 21 -10.10 0.88 -12.27
C ALA A 21 -11.60 0.93 -12.61
N ARG A 22 -12.33 -0.17 -12.38
CA ARG A 22 -13.78 -0.27 -12.62
C ARG A 22 -14.62 0.49 -11.60
N GLU A 23 -14.11 0.70 -10.39
CA GLU A 23 -14.74 1.59 -9.42
C GLU A 23 -14.59 3.04 -9.87
N ALA A 24 -13.37 3.44 -10.27
CA ALA A 24 -13.06 4.80 -10.70
C ALA A 24 -13.83 5.23 -11.95
N ASP A 25 -14.07 4.33 -12.90
CA ASP A 25 -14.84 4.61 -14.12
C ASP A 25 -16.36 4.41 -13.96
N GLY A 26 -16.83 4.02 -12.76
CA GLY A 26 -18.25 3.83 -12.46
C GLY A 26 -18.84 2.51 -12.96
N THR A 27 -18.07 1.66 -13.64
CA THR A 27 -18.54 0.35 -14.13
C THR A 27 -19.06 -0.52 -12.98
N LEU A 28 -18.35 -0.57 -11.83
CA LEU A 28 -18.81 -1.35 -10.67
C LEU A 28 -20.10 -0.80 -10.08
N ALA A 29 -20.26 0.53 -10.03
CA ALA A 29 -21.50 1.15 -9.57
C ALA A 29 -22.69 0.77 -10.47
N ALA A 30 -22.50 0.79 -11.79
CA ALA A 30 -23.51 0.35 -12.75
C ALA A 30 -23.84 -1.15 -12.61
N PHE A 31 -22.84 -2.00 -12.38
CA PHE A 31 -23.08 -3.43 -12.13
C PHE A 31 -23.83 -3.68 -10.83
N ARG A 32 -23.48 -2.98 -9.74
CA ARG A 32 -24.21 -3.06 -8.48
C ARG A 32 -25.64 -2.59 -8.64
N ALA A 33 -25.87 -1.48 -9.36
CA ALA A 33 -27.23 -1.00 -9.66
C ALA A 33 -28.06 -2.06 -10.39
N ARG A 34 -27.48 -2.63 -11.46
CA ARG A 34 -28.17 -3.59 -12.33
C ARG A 34 -28.54 -4.89 -11.61
N TRP A 35 -27.62 -5.42 -10.80
CA TRP A 35 -27.77 -6.77 -10.24
C TRP A 35 -28.17 -6.80 -8.77
N LEU A 36 -27.86 -5.74 -8.01
CA LEU A 36 -28.06 -5.69 -6.56
C LEU A 36 -29.03 -4.58 -6.12
N GLY A 37 -29.53 -3.76 -7.04
CA GLY A 37 -30.51 -2.70 -6.77
C GLY A 37 -29.92 -1.27 -6.77
N PRO A 38 -30.73 -0.24 -7.05
CA PRO A 38 -30.30 1.15 -7.16
C PRO A 38 -29.72 1.72 -5.85
N GLU A 39 -30.10 1.19 -4.70
CA GLU A 39 -29.54 1.55 -3.39
C GLU A 39 -28.05 1.22 -3.27
N ARG A 40 -27.54 0.28 -4.08
CA ARG A 40 -26.12 -0.08 -4.16
C ARG A 40 -25.38 0.59 -5.33
N ALA A 41 -26.05 1.48 -6.05
CA ALA A 41 -25.50 2.19 -7.23
C ALA A 41 -24.58 3.36 -6.88
N ARG A 42 -24.36 3.65 -5.58
CA ARG A 42 -23.51 4.76 -5.17
C ARG A 42 -22.10 4.58 -5.74
N ALA A 43 -21.70 5.49 -6.62
CA ALA A 43 -20.34 5.57 -7.11
C ALA A 43 -19.38 5.83 -5.94
N ARG A 44 -18.29 5.07 -5.88
CA ARG A 44 -17.16 5.34 -4.99
C ARG A 44 -15.96 5.74 -5.83
N SER A 45 -15.08 6.57 -5.26
CA SER A 45 -13.75 6.74 -5.84
C SER A 45 -12.90 5.51 -5.53
N ALA A 46 -11.78 5.34 -6.26
CA ALA A 46 -10.77 4.35 -5.89
C ALA A 46 -10.32 4.58 -4.44
N PHE A 47 -9.97 5.82 -4.10
CA PHE A 47 -9.56 6.23 -2.75
C PHE A 47 -10.58 5.86 -1.67
N ALA A 48 -11.88 6.11 -1.88
CA ALA A 48 -12.91 5.74 -0.91
C ALA A 48 -12.97 4.22 -0.71
N SER A 49 -12.77 3.44 -1.77
CA SER A 49 -12.75 1.98 -1.68
C SER A 49 -11.50 1.45 -0.97
N ASP A 50 -10.35 2.11 -1.14
CA ASP A 50 -9.13 1.77 -0.39
C ASP A 50 -9.23 2.13 1.09
N LEU A 51 -9.93 3.23 1.39
CA LEU A 51 -10.21 3.61 2.76
C LEU A 51 -11.12 2.58 3.42
N ASP A 52 -12.21 2.17 2.76
CA ASP A 52 -13.10 1.10 3.21
C ASP A 52 -12.30 -0.20 3.45
N ALA A 53 -11.37 -0.54 2.54
CA ALA A 53 -10.51 -1.71 2.69
C ALA A 53 -9.53 -1.60 3.87
N LEU A 54 -8.92 -0.42 4.10
CA LEU A 54 -8.05 -0.18 5.25
C LEU A 54 -8.82 -0.31 6.57
N VAL A 55 -10.01 0.28 6.66
CA VAL A 55 -10.90 0.19 7.83
C VAL A 55 -11.23 -1.28 8.12
N ALA A 56 -11.65 -2.04 7.10
CA ALA A 56 -11.97 -3.46 7.25
C ALA A 56 -10.77 -4.29 7.72
N LEU A 57 -9.55 -3.97 7.28
CA LEU A 57 -8.34 -4.66 7.74
C LEU A 57 -8.00 -4.34 9.20
N VAL A 58 -8.24 -3.11 9.64
CA VAL A 58 -8.08 -2.74 11.06
C VAL A 58 -9.08 -3.49 11.93
N ASP A 59 -10.36 -3.51 11.54
CA ASP A 59 -11.39 -4.27 12.26
C ASP A 59 -11.07 -5.76 12.30
N LEU A 60 -10.65 -6.34 11.17
CA LEU A 60 -10.21 -7.73 11.10
C LEU A 60 -9.05 -8.02 12.05
N ARG A 61 -8.08 -7.10 12.16
CA ARG A 61 -6.96 -7.27 13.10
C ARG A 61 -7.44 -7.26 14.56
N LEU A 62 -8.37 -6.38 14.89
CA LEU A 62 -8.91 -6.23 16.24
C LEU A 62 -9.85 -7.39 16.63
N ALA A 63 -10.56 -7.97 15.66
CA ALA A 63 -11.41 -9.15 15.87
C ALA A 63 -10.66 -10.40 16.38
N PHE A 64 -9.32 -10.44 16.27
CA PHE A 64 -8.51 -11.52 16.82
C PHE A 64 -8.31 -11.42 18.35
N MET A 65 -8.57 -10.26 18.95
CA MET A 65 -8.18 -10.00 20.34
C MET A 65 -8.86 -10.92 21.37
N PRO A 66 -10.14 -11.31 21.23
CA PRO A 66 -10.73 -12.34 22.10
C PRO A 66 -9.94 -13.65 22.11
N ALA A 67 -9.58 -14.18 20.93
CA ALA A 67 -8.82 -15.42 20.82
C ALA A 67 -7.38 -15.27 21.35
N VAL A 68 -6.75 -14.11 21.14
CA VAL A 68 -5.42 -13.79 21.68
C VAL A 68 -5.45 -13.69 23.21
N ALA A 69 -6.45 -13.02 23.77
CA ALA A 69 -6.64 -12.88 25.21
C ALA A 69 -6.86 -14.24 25.87
N ALA A 70 -7.74 -15.08 25.30
CA ALA A 70 -7.97 -16.44 25.77
C ALA A 70 -6.68 -17.29 25.72
N ALA A 71 -5.88 -17.19 24.65
CA ALA A 71 -4.63 -17.93 24.53
C ALA A 71 -3.55 -17.41 25.52
N LYS A 72 -3.46 -16.10 25.75
CA LYS A 72 -2.58 -15.51 26.77
C LYS A 72 -2.97 -15.96 28.16
N GLN A 73 -4.27 -15.95 28.49
CA GLN A 73 -4.79 -16.44 29.77
C GLN A 73 -4.42 -17.91 29.99
N LYS A 74 -4.64 -18.79 29.00
CA LYS A 74 -4.28 -20.22 29.08
C LYS A 74 -2.78 -20.45 29.26
N THR A 75 -1.94 -19.57 28.74
CA THR A 75 -0.46 -19.70 28.80
C THR A 75 0.19 -18.84 29.89
N GLY A 76 -0.60 -18.16 30.73
CA GLY A 76 -0.11 -17.29 31.80
C GLY A 76 0.64 -16.05 31.30
N ARG A 77 0.39 -15.60 30.07
CA ARG A 77 1.01 -14.39 29.49
C ARG A 77 0.20 -13.14 29.80
N SER A 78 0.89 -12.02 29.97
CA SER A 78 0.28 -10.70 30.17
C SER A 78 -0.36 -10.18 28.87
N VAL A 79 -1.39 -9.32 29.01
CA VAL A 79 -1.94 -8.53 27.91
C VAL A 79 -0.86 -7.65 27.30
N GLU A 80 -0.10 -6.94 28.13
CA GLU A 80 1.05 -6.15 27.70
C GLU A 80 2.25 -7.05 27.40
N ASP A 81 2.73 -7.01 26.17
CA ASP A 81 3.90 -7.76 25.70
C ASP A 81 4.81 -6.78 24.96
N ALA A 82 5.55 -5.97 25.72
CA ALA A 82 6.42 -4.92 25.18
C ALA A 82 7.43 -5.46 24.14
N GLY A 83 7.89 -6.71 24.32
CA GLY A 83 8.77 -7.37 23.37
C GLY A 83 8.07 -7.65 22.04
N GLN A 84 6.85 -8.19 22.07
CA GLN A 84 6.07 -8.44 20.86
C GLN A 84 5.59 -7.14 20.20
N GLU A 85 5.15 -6.15 20.98
CA GLU A 85 4.74 -4.83 20.49
C GLU A 85 5.90 -4.14 19.74
N ALA A 86 7.10 -4.16 20.30
CA ALA A 86 8.29 -3.63 19.64
C ALA A 86 8.61 -4.35 18.32
N ARG A 87 8.41 -5.68 18.24
CA ARG A 87 8.57 -6.44 16.99
C ARG A 87 7.54 -6.03 15.94
N VAL A 88 6.27 -5.88 16.33
CA VAL A 88 5.20 -5.41 15.43
C VAL A 88 5.55 -4.03 14.88
N LEU A 89 5.89 -3.07 15.75
CA LEU A 89 6.27 -1.72 15.34
C LEU A 89 7.54 -1.69 14.48
N GLY A 90 8.50 -2.59 14.72
CA GLY A 90 9.68 -2.77 13.86
C GLY A 90 9.31 -3.24 12.45
N ALA A 91 8.50 -4.30 12.36
CA ALA A 91 8.10 -4.89 11.09
C ALA A 91 7.29 -3.92 10.22
N VAL A 92 6.31 -3.22 10.79
CA VAL A 92 5.47 -2.27 10.04
C VAL A 92 6.24 -1.06 9.55
N ARG A 93 7.24 -0.59 10.31
CA ARG A 93 8.15 0.47 9.86
C ARG A 93 9.02 0.03 8.69
N ALA A 94 9.57 -1.17 8.75
CA ALA A 94 10.36 -1.74 7.65
C ALA A 94 9.50 -1.85 6.39
N ARG A 95 8.30 -2.42 6.50
CA ARG A 95 7.36 -2.54 5.38
C ARG A 95 6.93 -1.17 4.83
N ALA A 96 6.71 -0.18 5.70
CA ALA A 96 6.36 1.16 5.26
C ALA A 96 7.48 1.81 4.46
N ALA A 97 8.74 1.63 4.88
CA ALA A 97 9.89 2.12 4.13
C ALA A 97 9.95 1.51 2.72
N GLU A 98 9.74 0.19 2.59
CA GLU A 98 9.66 -0.50 1.29
C GLU A 98 8.54 0.06 0.39
N ARG A 99 7.41 0.42 0.99
CA ARG A 99 6.23 0.96 0.29
C ARG A 99 6.25 2.46 0.09
N GLY A 100 7.30 3.15 0.55
CA GLY A 100 7.39 4.60 0.45
C GLY A 100 6.41 5.35 1.34
N LEU A 101 5.89 4.71 2.40
CA LEU A 101 5.08 5.30 3.46
C LEU A 101 6.01 5.80 4.59
N SER A 102 5.65 6.90 5.26
CA SER A 102 6.40 7.42 6.41
C SER A 102 6.41 6.39 7.56
N PRO A 103 7.59 5.92 8.01
CA PRO A 103 7.69 4.99 9.13
C PRO A 103 7.09 5.55 10.43
N ALA A 104 7.21 6.86 10.66
CA ALA A 104 6.64 7.51 11.83
C ALA A 104 5.10 7.56 11.78
N ALA A 105 4.53 7.85 10.60
CA ALA A 105 3.08 7.91 10.44
C ALA A 105 2.43 6.51 10.59
N VAL A 106 3.05 5.48 10.01
CA VAL A 106 2.54 4.11 10.20
C VAL A 106 2.72 3.62 11.63
N GLU A 107 3.81 4.01 12.30
CA GLU A 107 4.02 3.66 13.71
C GLU A 107 2.91 4.25 14.58
N ALA A 108 2.52 5.50 14.35
CA ALA A 108 1.41 6.14 15.07
C ALA A 108 0.08 5.38 14.87
N LEU A 109 -0.21 4.93 13.65
CA LEU A 109 -1.39 4.11 13.36
C LEU A 109 -1.35 2.78 14.11
N PHE A 110 -0.22 2.08 14.12
CA PHE A 110 -0.10 0.81 14.83
C PHE A 110 -0.08 0.95 16.34
N ARG A 111 0.45 2.05 16.89
CA ARG A 111 0.33 2.37 18.32
C ARG A 111 -1.15 2.54 18.71
N ALA A 112 -1.92 3.30 17.95
CA ALA A 112 -3.36 3.45 18.21
C ALA A 112 -4.11 2.09 18.16
N GLN A 113 -3.74 1.21 17.23
CA GLN A 113 -4.30 -0.15 17.17
C GLN A 113 -3.84 -1.06 18.31
N ILE A 114 -2.61 -0.91 18.82
CA ILE A 114 -2.11 -1.66 19.99
C ILE A 114 -2.87 -1.22 21.25
N GLU A 115 -3.12 0.07 21.45
CA GLU A 115 -3.97 0.55 22.54
C GLU A 115 -5.38 -0.04 22.48
N ALA A 116 -6.00 0.00 21.29
CA ALA A 116 -7.32 -0.58 21.07
C ALA A 116 -7.34 -2.09 21.33
N ALA A 117 -6.30 -2.79 20.89
CA ALA A 117 -6.12 -4.22 21.11
C ALA A 117 -6.01 -4.57 22.59
N ARG A 118 -5.17 -3.85 23.35
CA ARG A 118 -5.03 -4.06 24.80
C ARG A 118 -6.35 -3.86 25.54
N HIS A 119 -7.10 -2.82 25.17
CA HIS A 119 -8.42 -2.59 25.75
C HIS A 119 -9.38 -3.75 25.47
N LEU A 120 -9.44 -4.22 24.22
CA LEU A 120 -10.24 -5.39 23.84
C LEU A 120 -9.88 -6.66 24.61
N GLU A 121 -8.58 -6.93 24.76
CA GLU A 121 -8.11 -8.08 25.52
C GLU A 121 -8.53 -7.98 26.99
N GLN A 122 -8.42 -6.80 27.59
CA GLN A 122 -8.85 -6.55 28.98
C GLN A 122 -10.36 -6.73 29.16
N GLU A 123 -11.16 -6.19 28.23
CA GLU A 123 -12.62 -6.31 28.27
C GLU A 123 -13.06 -7.78 28.17
N PHE A 124 -12.44 -8.53 27.25
CA PHE A 124 -12.67 -9.97 27.14
C PHE A 124 -12.29 -10.72 28.42
N LEU A 125 -11.16 -10.40 29.04
CA LEU A 125 -10.71 -11.06 30.28
C LEU A 125 -11.60 -10.72 31.49
N ALA A 126 -12.30 -9.59 31.48
CA ALA A 126 -13.27 -9.24 32.50
C ALA A 126 -14.55 -10.09 32.40
N HIS A 127 -14.92 -10.49 31.18
CA HIS A 127 -16.11 -11.32 30.91
C HIS A 127 -15.79 -12.44 29.89
N PRO A 128 -15.01 -13.45 30.26
CA PRO A 128 -14.56 -14.47 29.31
C PRO A 128 -15.74 -15.27 28.78
N GLU A 129 -15.84 -15.38 27.46
CA GLU A 129 -16.73 -16.33 26.78
C GLU A 129 -15.93 -17.48 26.18
N GLU A 130 -16.62 -18.58 25.86
CA GLU A 130 -15.97 -19.73 25.25
C GLU A 130 -15.60 -19.40 23.79
N VAL A 131 -14.30 -19.33 23.52
CA VAL A 131 -13.75 -19.07 22.19
C VAL A 131 -12.74 -20.15 21.82
N ASP A 132 -12.71 -20.50 20.54
CA ASP A 132 -11.67 -21.33 19.98
C ASP A 132 -10.32 -20.63 20.15
N THR A 133 -9.45 -21.20 20.97
CA THR A 133 -8.14 -20.61 21.24
C THR A 133 -7.16 -20.95 20.14
N LEU A 134 -6.44 -19.94 19.69
CA LEU A 134 -5.34 -20.07 18.73
C LEU A 134 -4.02 -20.30 19.46
N ASP A 135 -3.12 -21.06 18.86
CA ASP A 135 -1.71 -21.05 19.24
C ASP A 135 -1.13 -19.65 18.96
N LEU A 136 -0.63 -18.99 20.00
CA LEU A 136 -0.12 -17.63 19.89
C LEU A 136 1.02 -17.49 18.88
N GLU A 137 1.93 -18.48 18.83
CA GLU A 137 3.14 -18.42 18.02
C GLU A 137 2.91 -18.94 16.61
N ARG A 138 2.16 -20.03 16.48
CA ARG A 138 2.00 -20.77 15.23
C ARG A 138 0.82 -20.28 14.40
N GLU A 139 -0.17 -19.64 15.01
CA GLU A 139 -1.41 -19.23 14.35
C GLU A 139 -1.66 -17.73 14.45
N ALA A 140 -1.82 -17.20 15.68
CA ALA A 140 -2.25 -15.82 15.88
C ALA A 140 -1.21 -14.81 15.39
N ARG A 141 0.06 -14.92 15.83
CA ARG A 141 1.14 -13.99 15.43
C ARG A 141 1.37 -13.99 13.91
N PRO A 142 1.46 -15.13 13.20
CA PRO A 142 1.58 -15.13 11.74
C PRO A 142 0.36 -14.54 11.01
N ALA A 143 -0.86 -14.80 11.50
CA ALA A 143 -2.06 -14.21 10.92
C ALA A 143 -2.08 -12.68 11.08
N LEU A 144 -1.81 -12.19 12.29
CA LEU A 144 -1.73 -10.76 12.59
C LEU A 144 -0.61 -10.06 11.82
N ALA A 145 0.54 -10.73 11.62
CA ALA A 145 1.63 -10.20 10.80
C ALA A 145 1.19 -9.95 9.35
N ARG A 146 0.52 -10.94 8.72
CA ARG A 146 -0.02 -10.79 7.36
C ARG A 146 -1.06 -9.67 7.25
N ILE A 147 -1.98 -9.59 8.21
CA ILE A 147 -2.95 -8.49 8.23
C ILE A 147 -2.23 -7.15 8.40
N SER A 148 -1.20 -7.08 9.24
CA SER A 148 -0.42 -5.87 9.46
C SER A 148 0.29 -5.42 8.17
N GLU A 149 0.85 -6.33 7.37
CA GLU A 149 1.43 -6.01 6.06
C GLU A 149 0.37 -5.43 5.11
N LEU A 150 -0.83 -6.03 5.05
CA LEU A 150 -1.93 -5.52 4.23
C LEU A 150 -2.39 -4.12 4.67
N ILE A 151 -2.44 -3.85 5.98
CA ILE A 151 -2.73 -2.52 6.53
C ILE A 151 -1.68 -1.51 6.04
N VAL A 152 -0.39 -1.83 6.15
CA VAL A 152 0.69 -0.95 5.68
C VAL A 152 0.58 -0.69 4.18
N ASP A 153 0.29 -1.73 3.42
CA ASP A 153 0.15 -1.68 1.97
C ASP A 153 -1.00 -0.76 1.54
N ARG A 154 -2.18 -0.88 2.17
CA ARG A 154 -3.32 0.02 1.91
C ARG A 154 -3.07 1.44 2.42
N ALA A 155 -2.44 1.60 3.59
CA ALA A 155 -2.05 2.91 4.10
C ALA A 155 -1.10 3.64 3.15
N ALA A 156 -0.15 2.94 2.53
CA ALA A 156 0.74 3.49 1.51
C ALA A 156 -0.03 3.93 0.26
N ASP A 157 -1.02 3.16 -0.17
CA ASP A 157 -1.82 3.48 -1.33
C ASP A 157 -2.73 4.71 -1.12
N LEU A 158 -3.25 4.91 0.09
CA LEU A 158 -3.95 6.14 0.46
C LEU A 158 -3.01 7.35 0.52
N ALA A 159 -1.82 7.18 1.10
CA ALA A 159 -0.81 8.24 1.21
C ALA A 159 -0.24 8.69 -0.16
N ALA A 160 -0.47 7.92 -1.23
CA ALA A 160 -0.13 8.30 -2.60
C ALA A 160 -1.02 9.43 -3.15
N ASP A 161 -2.21 9.65 -2.57
CA ASP A 161 -3.09 10.79 -2.86
C ASP A 161 -3.23 11.68 -1.62
N PRO A 162 -2.24 12.56 -1.35
CA PRO A 162 -2.25 13.41 -0.17
C PRO A 162 -3.40 14.44 -0.18
N GLY A 163 -3.97 14.76 -1.35
CA GLY A 163 -5.09 15.69 -1.47
C GLY A 163 -6.38 15.05 -0.97
N ALA A 164 -6.69 13.84 -1.43
CA ALA A 164 -7.84 13.08 -0.94
C ALA A 164 -7.70 12.73 0.54
N LEU A 165 -6.49 12.40 0.99
CA LEU A 165 -6.21 12.12 2.40
C LEU A 165 -6.41 13.35 3.30
N ALA A 166 -5.93 14.52 2.90
CA ALA A 166 -6.14 15.77 3.65
C ALA A 166 -7.62 16.20 3.71
N ALA A 167 -8.45 15.73 2.78
CA ALA A 167 -9.88 15.98 2.75
C ALA A 167 -10.70 14.97 3.58
N LEU A 168 -10.07 13.97 4.18
CA LEU A 168 -10.76 13.01 5.05
C LEU A 168 -11.33 13.71 6.29
N ASP A 169 -12.57 13.32 6.64
CA ASP A 169 -13.14 13.60 7.95
C ASP A 169 -12.83 12.42 8.89
N PRO A 170 -11.95 12.59 9.89
CA PRO A 170 -11.63 11.53 10.85
C PRO A 170 -12.87 11.05 11.64
N GLY A 171 -13.88 11.90 11.81
CA GLY A 171 -15.14 11.51 12.46
C GLY A 171 -15.87 10.43 11.67
N ARG A 172 -15.97 10.58 10.35
CA ARG A 172 -16.57 9.58 9.46
C ARG A 172 -15.77 8.29 9.40
N VAL A 173 -14.45 8.37 9.40
CA VAL A 173 -13.58 7.18 9.47
C VAL A 173 -13.78 6.45 10.80
N ALA A 174 -13.92 7.17 11.92
CA ALA A 174 -14.19 6.57 13.23
C ALA A 174 -15.59 5.93 13.34
N GLU A 175 -16.58 6.45 12.60
CA GLU A 175 -17.92 5.86 12.47
C GLU A 175 -17.93 4.61 11.60
N ALA A 176 -17.00 4.48 10.66
CA ALA A 176 -16.89 3.34 9.76
C ALA A 176 -16.23 2.11 10.42
N LEU A 177 -15.35 2.32 11.41
CA LEU A 177 -14.78 1.25 12.23
C LEU A 177 -15.86 0.57 13.08
N ASP A 178 -15.74 -0.74 13.28
CA ASP A 178 -16.74 -1.53 14.01
C ASP A 178 -16.87 -1.06 15.47
N GLY A 179 -18.05 -0.54 15.80
CA GLY A 179 -18.36 -0.03 17.12
C GLY A 179 -18.47 -1.10 18.21
N SER A 180 -18.67 -2.37 17.83
CA SER A 180 -18.71 -3.51 18.75
C SER A 180 -17.32 -3.98 19.15
N LEU A 181 -16.32 -3.80 18.28
CA LEU A 181 -14.94 -4.19 18.54
C LEU A 181 -14.15 -3.11 19.28
N THR A 182 -14.51 -1.84 19.20
CA THR A 182 -13.62 -0.79 19.70
C THR A 182 -14.42 0.40 20.19
N PRO A 183 -14.24 0.88 21.45
CA PRO A 183 -14.94 2.07 21.93
C PRO A 183 -14.60 3.31 21.13
N ALA A 184 -15.49 4.30 21.18
CA ALA A 184 -15.40 5.51 20.38
C ALA A 184 -14.06 6.26 20.53
N MET A 185 -13.47 6.26 21.73
CA MET A 185 -12.15 6.88 21.98
C MET A 185 -11.06 6.26 21.09
N HIS A 186 -10.94 4.92 21.10
CA HIS A 186 -9.93 4.20 20.33
C HIS A 186 -10.18 4.30 18.83
N ARG A 187 -11.45 4.26 18.38
CA ARG A 187 -11.79 4.46 16.96
C ARG A 187 -11.37 5.85 16.46
N ARG A 188 -11.58 6.90 17.27
CA ARG A 188 -11.11 8.26 16.94
C ARG A 188 -9.59 8.35 16.88
N ALA A 189 -8.87 7.66 17.78
CA ALA A 189 -7.40 7.64 17.76
C ALA A 189 -6.86 6.98 16.48
N ILE A 190 -7.43 5.84 16.09
CA ILE A 190 -7.10 5.14 14.85
C ILE A 190 -7.43 6.01 13.64
N ALA A 191 -8.65 6.56 13.56
CA ALA A 191 -9.09 7.40 12.46
C ALA A 191 -8.24 8.66 12.30
N SER A 192 -7.85 9.30 13.42
CA SER A 192 -6.91 10.42 13.41
C SER A 192 -5.56 9.98 12.83
N ALA A 193 -5.02 8.83 13.25
CA ALA A 193 -3.75 8.33 12.70
C ALA A 193 -3.84 8.03 11.20
N ILE A 194 -4.97 7.51 10.70
CA ILE A 194 -5.22 7.32 9.26
C ILE A 194 -5.18 8.66 8.51
N ALA A 195 -5.86 9.69 9.03
CA ALA A 195 -5.88 11.02 8.39
C ALA A 195 -4.50 11.71 8.36
N HIS A 196 -3.57 11.31 9.24
CA HIS A 196 -2.19 11.83 9.30
C HIS A 196 -1.17 10.95 8.58
N LEU A 197 -1.59 9.93 7.82
CA LEU A 197 -0.68 9.15 6.98
C LEU A 197 0.03 10.08 5.98
N THR A 198 1.30 9.81 5.71
CA THR A 198 2.10 10.62 4.78
C THR A 198 3.08 9.74 4.03
N ALA A 199 3.26 10.02 2.75
CA ALA A 199 4.31 9.38 1.96
C ALA A 199 5.70 9.83 2.44
N SER A 200 6.68 8.93 2.37
CA SER A 200 8.07 9.23 2.68
C SER A 200 8.67 10.14 1.60
N PRO A 201 9.41 11.22 1.96
CA PRO A 201 9.91 12.21 1.00
C PRO A 201 10.91 11.64 -0.03
N ILE A 202 11.54 10.49 0.27
CA ILE A 202 12.59 9.88 -0.57
C ILE A 202 12.02 9.43 -1.93
N THR A 203 10.79 8.94 -1.99
CA THR A 203 10.18 8.43 -3.22
C THR A 203 9.85 9.53 -4.24
N ARG A 204 9.65 10.78 -3.80
CA ARG A 204 9.39 11.92 -4.70
C ARG A 204 10.64 12.26 -5.54
N ARG A 205 11.83 12.11 -4.95
CA ARG A 205 13.13 12.48 -5.56
C ARG A 205 13.60 11.48 -6.62
N GLU A 206 13.29 10.20 -6.44
CA GLU A 206 13.66 9.16 -7.42
C GLU A 206 12.80 9.22 -8.69
N LYS A 207 11.48 9.46 -8.56
CA LYS A 207 10.59 9.62 -9.73
C LYS A 207 10.95 10.86 -10.57
N THR A 208 11.36 11.97 -9.95
CA THR A 208 11.85 13.16 -10.67
C THR A 208 13.23 12.94 -11.28
N GLY A 209 14.15 12.25 -10.59
CA GLY A 209 15.48 11.94 -11.13
C GLY A 209 15.46 11.00 -12.35
N VAL A 210 14.51 10.06 -12.42
CA VAL A 210 14.33 9.17 -13.58
C VAL A 210 13.75 9.92 -14.77
N CYS A 211 12.80 10.84 -14.58
CA CYS A 211 12.33 11.72 -15.66
C CYS A 211 13.45 12.65 -16.17
N GLN A 212 14.23 13.25 -15.27
CA GLN A 212 15.30 14.17 -15.66
C GLN A 212 16.40 13.47 -16.46
N ARG A 213 16.82 12.26 -16.06
CA ARG A 213 17.83 11.46 -16.79
C ARG A 213 17.36 10.97 -18.16
N ARG A 214 16.05 10.69 -18.32
CA ARG A 214 15.47 10.33 -19.62
C ARG A 214 15.43 11.51 -20.58
N ILE A 215 15.09 12.70 -20.08
CA ILE A 215 15.08 13.93 -20.88
C ILE A 215 16.51 14.27 -21.34
N THR A 216 17.51 14.24 -20.45
CA THR A 216 18.90 14.56 -20.83
C THR A 216 19.52 13.52 -21.77
N SER A 217 19.15 12.23 -21.65
CA SER A 217 19.62 11.19 -22.58
C SER A 217 18.98 11.31 -23.98
N LEU A 218 17.74 11.77 -24.05
CA LEU A 218 17.06 12.06 -25.33
C LEU A 218 17.61 13.31 -26.02
N GLU A 219 18.03 14.32 -25.26
CA GLU A 219 18.69 15.52 -25.79
C GLU A 219 20.13 15.23 -26.26
N ALA A 220 20.91 14.43 -25.51
CA ALA A 220 22.25 14.02 -25.90
C ALA A 220 22.27 13.12 -27.15
N GLY A 221 21.23 12.32 -27.37
CA GLY A 221 21.08 11.50 -28.58
C GLY A 221 20.71 12.28 -29.85
N ARG A 222 20.28 13.55 -29.71
CA ARG A 222 19.88 14.41 -30.83
C ARG A 222 21.03 15.23 -31.42
N GLN A 223 22.20 15.22 -30.77
CA GLN A 223 23.44 15.83 -31.25
C GLN A 223 24.42 14.76 -31.72
N ARG A 224 24.12 14.14 -32.86
CA ARG A 224 25.12 13.42 -33.67
C ARG A 224 25.57 14.35 -34.81
N PRO A 225 26.88 14.47 -35.09
CA PRO A 225 27.37 15.39 -36.11
C PRO A 225 27.00 14.91 -37.52
N LEU A 226 26.76 15.88 -38.40
CA LEU A 226 26.62 15.69 -39.84
C LEU A 226 27.79 14.87 -40.38
N ILE A 227 27.46 13.76 -41.03
CA ILE A 227 28.40 12.87 -41.72
C ILE A 227 28.99 13.65 -42.90
N ALA A 228 30.32 13.72 -42.98
CA ALA A 228 31.04 14.28 -44.12
C ALA A 228 31.04 13.29 -45.29
N ASP A 229 30.79 13.83 -46.48
CA ASP A 229 30.71 13.17 -47.78
C ASP A 229 32.08 12.61 -48.22
N PRO A 230 32.21 11.35 -48.68
CA PRO A 230 33.46 10.82 -49.20
C PRO A 230 33.37 10.65 -50.71
N ASP A 231 33.66 11.70 -51.48
CA ASP A 231 33.85 11.56 -52.93
C ASP A 231 34.90 12.57 -53.45
N GLU A 232 36.18 12.26 -53.23
CA GLU A 232 37.24 12.86 -54.06
C GLU A 232 38.51 11.99 -54.09
N LYS A 233 38.56 11.03 -55.02
CA LYS A 233 39.80 10.50 -55.60
C LYS A 233 39.48 9.72 -56.87
N SER A 234 39.67 10.34 -58.04
CA SER A 234 40.34 9.75 -59.21
C SER A 234 40.18 10.64 -60.45
N ARG A 235 41.23 11.38 -60.80
CA ARG A 235 41.59 11.65 -62.20
C ARG A 235 43.10 11.51 -62.35
N ALA A 236 43.50 10.34 -62.84
CA ALA A 236 44.83 10.07 -63.34
C ALA A 236 44.95 10.59 -64.79
N ASN A 237 46.08 11.23 -65.08
CA ASN A 237 46.57 11.57 -66.42
C ASN A 237 46.92 10.31 -67.22
N PRO A 238 46.79 10.32 -68.56
CA PRO A 238 47.54 9.42 -69.43
C PRO A 238 48.77 10.11 -70.06
N GLU A 239 49.79 9.27 -70.26
CA GLU A 239 51.04 9.42 -71.00
C GLU A 239 50.78 9.90 -72.47
N THR A 240 51.69 10.43 -73.30
CA THR A 240 53.10 10.10 -73.61
C THR A 240 53.58 11.12 -74.68
N SER A 241 54.89 11.37 -74.76
CA SER A 241 55.72 11.50 -75.98
C SER A 241 56.72 12.66 -75.96
N ALA A 242 57.99 12.26 -75.99
CA ALA A 242 59.12 13.04 -76.44
C ALA A 242 59.04 13.34 -77.95
N VAL A 243 59.66 14.44 -78.40
CA VAL A 243 60.62 14.49 -79.54
C VAL A 243 61.18 15.92 -79.66
N SER A 244 62.52 15.99 -79.52
CA SER A 244 63.56 16.79 -80.22
C SER A 244 63.22 18.15 -80.86
N VAL A 245 64.08 19.18 -80.66
CA VAL A 245 64.88 19.85 -81.72
C VAL A 245 66.01 20.68 -81.08
N ARG A 246 67.24 20.44 -81.59
CA ARG A 246 68.47 21.26 -81.76
C ARG A 246 68.78 22.43 -80.83
#